data_AF-A0A8S3JQP3-F1
#
_entry.id   AF-A0A8S3JQP3-F1
#
_cell.length_a   1.000
_cell.length_b   1.000
_cell.length_c   1.000
_cell.angle_alpha   90.00
_cell.angle_beta   90.00
_cell.angle_gamma   90.00
#
_symmetry.space_group_name_H-M   'P 1'
#
loop_
_entity.id
_entity.type
_entity.pdbx_description
1 polymer ?
#
loop_
_entity_poly.entity_id
_entity_poly.type
_entity_poly.pdbx_seq_one_letter_code
_entity_poly.pdbx_strand_id
1 'polypeptide(L)' 'AGNYSLSIRSDNDIIRHFLIESTDEQTHFKIGKRSFKTLSDLIEHYKTHPVFDADPNNKLYLTTPLIINNSNHQF' A
#
# COMPACT_ATOMS: atom_id res chain seq x y z
N ALA A 1 6.51 -14.36 11.31
CA ALA A 1 5.95 -13.05 10.92
C ALA A 1 6.67 -12.57 9.67
N GLY A 2 6.01 -11.78 8.82
CA GLY A 2 6.59 -11.31 7.56
C GLY A 2 6.03 -9.94 7.19
N ASN A 3 6.91 -9.06 6.71
CA ASN A 3 6.53 -7.72 6.25
C ASN A 3 5.89 -7.78 4.86
N TYR A 4 5.06 -6.79 4.54
CA TYR A 4 4.42 -6.63 3.25
C TYR A 4 4.96 -5.40 2.53
N SER A 5 4.75 -5.33 1.21
CA SER A 5 5.04 -4.15 0.41
C SER A 5 3.77 -3.73 -0.33
N LEU A 6 3.39 -2.45 -0.18
CA LEU A 6 2.36 -1.82 -0.98
C LEU A 6 3.02 -1.14 -2.17
N SER A 7 2.72 -1.62 -3.38
CA SER A 7 3.26 -1.07 -4.62
C SER A 7 2.18 -0.28 -5.35
N ILE A 8 2.44 0.99 -5.65
CA ILE A 8 1.48 1.90 -6.30
C ILE A 8 2.12 2.46 -7.56
N ARG A 9 1.42 2.38 -8.68
CA ARG A 9 1.78 3.09 -9.91
C ARG A 9 1.16 4.48 -9.88
N SER A 10 2.00 5.50 -10.02
CA SER A 10 1.57 6.89 -10.17
C SER A 10 1.33 7.25 -11.64
N ASP A 11 0.69 8.39 -11.88
CA ASP A 11 0.25 8.82 -13.23
C ASP A 11 1.39 9.03 -14.23
N ASN A 12 2.62 9.21 -13.75
CA ASN A 12 3.83 9.32 -14.57
C ASN A 12 4.59 7.99 -14.71
N ASP A 13 3.90 6.86 -14.53
CA ASP A 13 4.42 5.49 -14.59
C ASP A 13 5.54 5.16 -13.58
N ILE A 14 5.73 6.00 -12.56
CA ILE A 14 6.65 5.70 -11.47
C ILE A 14 5.96 4.74 -10.49
N ILE A 15 6.59 3.58 -10.23
CA ILE A 15 6.20 2.66 -9.17
C ILE A 15 6.84 3.10 -7.86
N ARG A 16 6.02 3.24 -6.82
CA ARG A 16 6.48 3.49 -5.45
C ARG A 16 6.14 2.31 -4.57
N HIS A 17 7.11 1.91 -3.77
CA HIS A 17 6.97 0.81 -2.81
C HIS A 17 6.98 1.37 -1.39
N PHE A 18 5.99 0.97 -0.60
CA PHE A 18 5.85 1.34 0.81
C PHE A 18 5.93 0.09 1.66
N LEU A 19 6.86 0.08 2.62
CA LEU A 19 6.99 -1.01 3.58
C LEU A 19 5.79 -1.00 4.55
N ILE A 20 5.19 -2.17 4.71
CA ILE A 20 4.21 -2.45 5.75
C ILE A 20 4.86 -3.42 6.74
N GLU A 21 5.13 -2.94 7.94
CA GLU A 21 5.68 -3.73 9.03
C GLU A 21 4.55 -4.49 9.72
N SER A 22 4.64 -5.83 9.83
CA SER A 22 3.77 -6.60 10.70
C SER A 22 4.40 -6.67 12.09
N THR A 23 3.67 -6.30 13.15
CA THR A 23 4.21 -6.49 14.51
C THR A 23 4.31 -7.98 14.86
N ASP A 24 5.21 -8.35 15.78
CA ASP A 24 5.45 -9.76 16.13
C ASP A 24 4.19 -10.46 16.68
N GLU A 25 3.29 -9.69 17.31
CA GLU A 25 1.99 -10.17 17.77
C GLU A 25 0.94 -10.28 16.65
N GLN A 26 1.26 -9.86 15.41
CA GLN A 26 0.35 -9.80 14.25
C GLN A 26 -0.95 -9.03 14.50
N THR A 27 -1.00 -8.24 15.56
CA THR A 27 -2.18 -7.45 15.95
C THR A 27 -2.32 -6.19 15.11
N HIS A 28 -1.22 -5.71 14.52
CA HIS A 28 -1.19 -4.46 13.79
C HIS A 28 -0.28 -4.48 12.57
N PHE A 29 -0.68 -3.72 11.56
CA PHE A 29 0.06 -3.41 10.33
C PHE A 29 0.44 -1.95 10.34
N LYS A 30 1.74 -1.65 10.23
CA LYS A 30 2.27 -0.29 10.29
C LYS A 30 2.87 0.13 8.96
N ILE A 31 2.54 1.33 8.51
CA ILE A 31 3.08 1.96 7.30
C ILE A 31 3.44 3.42 7.60
N GLY A 32 4.73 3.73 7.51
CA GLY A 32 5.26 5.01 7.99
C GLY A 32 4.92 5.26 9.46
N LYS A 33 4.07 6.25 9.72
CA LYS A 33 3.64 6.64 11.08
C LYS A 33 2.25 6.13 11.48
N ARG A 34 1.54 5.43 10.58
CA ARG A 34 0.18 4.94 10.83
C ARG A 34 0.18 3.45 11.13
N SER A 35 -0.74 3.02 11.99
CA SER A 35 -0.96 1.62 12.35
C SER A 35 -2.44 1.26 12.17
N PHE A 36 -2.69 0.04 11.70
CA PHE A 36 -4.01 -0.49 11.38
C PHE A 36 -4.16 -1.88 11.98
N LYS A 37 -5.38 -2.29 12.34
CA LYS A 37 -5.63 -3.64 12.90
C LYS A 37 -5.58 -4.72 11.81
N THR A 38 -6.07 -4.39 10.62
CA THR A 38 -6.08 -5.30 9.47
C THR A 38 -5.50 -4.62 8.22
N LEU A 39 -5.03 -5.42 7.25
CA LEU A 39 -4.67 -4.89 5.92
C LEU A 39 -5.87 -4.25 5.23
N SER A 40 -7.09 -4.77 5.42
CA SER A 40 -8.31 -4.16 4.87
C SER A 40 -8.52 -2.73 5.38
N ASP A 41 -8.32 -2.49 6.69
CA ASP A 41 -8.43 -1.14 7.27
C ASP A 41 -7.39 -0.18 6.67
N LEU A 42 -6.17 -0.66 6.44
CA LEU A 42 -5.12 0.10 5.77
C LEU A 42 -5.53 0.48 4.36
N ILE A 43 -6.04 -0.47 3.58
CA ILE A 43 -6.48 -0.25 2.20
C ILE A 43 -7.63 0.75 2.16
N GLU A 44 -8.68 0.58 2.99
CA GLU A 44 -9.82 1.51 3.02
C GLU A 44 -9.40 2.93 3.42
N HIS A 45 -8.49 3.07 4.38
CA HIS A 45 -7.98 4.39 4.77
C HIS A 45 -7.33 5.11 3.58
N TYR A 46 -6.46 4.43 2.85
CA TYR A 46 -5.67 5.03 1.77
C TYR A 46 -6.41 5.18 0.43
N LYS A 47 -7.67 4.73 0.34
CA LYS A 47 -8.57 5.14 -0.75
C LYS A 47 -8.98 6.61 -0.64
N THR A 48 -9.07 7.15 0.58
CA THR A 48 -9.56 8.51 0.85
C THR A 48 -8.48 9.45 1.40
N HIS A 49 -7.40 8.89 1.94
CA HIS A 49 -6.24 9.63 2.43
C HIS A 49 -5.02 9.32 1.58
N PRO A 50 -4.13 10.29 1.31
CA PRO A 50 -2.97 10.03 0.48
C PRO A 50 -1.96 9.13 1.19
N VAL A 51 -1.43 8.13 0.48
CA VAL A 51 -0.28 7.31 0.88
C VAL A 51 1.01 8.13 0.84
N PHE A 52 1.08 9.07 -0.10
CA PHE A 52 2.19 9.99 -0.31
C PHE A 52 1.66 11.37 -0.68
N ASP A 53 2.23 12.40 -0.07
CA ASP A 53 1.75 13.79 -0.13
C ASP A 53 2.90 14.81 -0.14
N ALA A 54 3.96 14.56 -0.93
CA ALA A 54 5.12 15.47 -0.96
C ALA A 54 4.80 16.89 -1.45
N ASP A 55 3.77 17.07 -2.28
CA ASP A 55 3.28 18.38 -2.69
C ASP A 55 1.75 18.34 -2.99
N PRO A 56 1.08 19.51 -3.08
CA PRO A 56 -0.38 19.57 -3.28
C PRO A 56 -0.89 18.90 -4.58
N ASN A 57 -0.03 18.83 -5.60
CA ASN A 57 -0.37 18.30 -6.93
C ASN A 57 0.01 16.81 -7.08
N ASN A 58 0.83 16.28 -6.17
CA ASN A 58 1.40 14.93 -6.26
C ASN A 58 0.99 14.08 -5.07
N LYS A 59 -0.32 13.86 -4.95
CA LYS A 59 -0.92 12.99 -3.94
C LYS A 59 -1.24 11.63 -4.53
N LEU A 60 -0.84 10.56 -3.83
CA LEU A 60 -1.11 9.20 -4.27
C LEU A 60 -2.16 8.54 -3.40
N TYR A 61 -3.22 8.04 -4.02
CA TYR A 61 -4.31 7.32 -3.39
C TYR A 61 -4.42 5.90 -3.94
N LEU A 62 -5.03 5.00 -3.18
CA LEU A 62 -5.40 3.68 -3.68
C LEU A 62 -6.70 3.80 -4.46
N THR A 63 -6.61 3.76 -5.80
CA THR A 63 -7.77 3.97 -6.67
C THR A 63 -8.27 2.66 -7.26
N THR A 64 -7.41 1.92 -7.96
CA THR A 64 -7.77 0.70 -8.68
C THR A 64 -6.78 -0.42 -8.35
N PRO A 65 -7.25 -1.59 -7.87
CA PRO A 65 -6.37 -2.73 -7.64
C PRO A 65 -5.85 -3.31 -8.96
N LEU A 66 -4.59 -3.73 -8.97
CA LEU A 66 -4.07 -4.55 -10.08
C LEU A 66 -4.63 -5.97 -9.94
N ILE A 67 -5.52 -6.36 -10.86
CA ILE A 67 -6.04 -7.73 -10.91
C ILE A 67 -5.03 -8.61 -11.65
N ILE A 68 -4.35 -9.47 -10.90
CA ILE A 68 -3.43 -10.46 -11.46
C ILE A 68 -4.23 -11.71 -11.82
N ASN A 69 -4.40 -11.96 -13.12
CA ASN A 69 -4.91 -13.23 -13.59
C ASN A 69 -3.76 -14.24 -13.56
N ASN A 70 -3.91 -15.32 -12.80
CA ASN A 70 -2.90 -16.36 -12.52
C ASN A 70 -2.36 -17.13 -13.75
N SER A 71 -2.63 -16.67 -14.98
CA SER A 71 -2.33 -17.43 -16.18
C SER A 71 -0.86 -17.38 -16.62
N ASN A 72 -0.02 -16.44 -16.17
CA ASN A 72 1.36 -16.30 -16.68
C ASN A 72 2.35 -15.62 -15.71
N HIS A 73 2.57 -16.15 -14.51
CA HIS A 73 3.75 -15.77 -13.71
C HIS A 73 4.73 -16.94 -13.62
N GLN A 74 5.62 -17.05 -14.63
CA GLN A 74 6.92 -17.68 -14.46
C GLN A 74 7.88 -16.59 -13.97
N PHE A 75 8.45 -16.80 -12.78
CA PHE A 75 9.69 -16.14 -12.36
C PHE A 75 10.87 -17.01 -12.80
#